data_AF-A0A0M9VHQ8-F1
#
_entry.id   AF-A0A0M9VHQ8-F1
#
_cell.length_a   1.000
_cell.length_b   1.000
_cell.length_c   1.000
_cell.angle_alpha   90.00
_cell.angle_beta   90.00
_cell.angle_gamma   90.00
#
_symmetry.space_group_name_H-M   'P 1'
#
loop_
_entity.id
_entity.type
_entity.pdbx_description
1 polymer ?
#
loop_
_entity_poly.entity_id
_entity_poly.type
_entity_poly.pdbx_seq_one_letter_code
_entity_poly.pdbx_strand_id
1 'polypeptide(L)'
;MVTTKQFSLTPNNLLKALLSIYLKKRWWLLVLVWIWAAIVSSPDVQGGTPLIVIAVLYPVLIVYRIWRFANDKENAILYAARYYEMTESEITGYINDGSESRTILHTVIKYIELKHCYMLYVSKTQFIYIPKDCFGTLQDKLWFENKILASLKKW
;
A
#
# COMPACT_ATOMS: atom_id res chain seq x y z
N MET A 1 5.66 -24.68 4.26
CA MET A 1 5.32 -23.71 5.30
C MET A 1 6.53 -22.83 5.51
N VAL A 2 6.35 -21.52 5.53
CA VAL A 2 7.43 -20.54 5.73
C VAL A 2 7.03 -19.60 6.86
N THR A 3 7.95 -19.36 7.77
CA THR A 3 7.76 -18.41 8.88
C THR A 3 8.67 -17.21 8.67
N THR A 4 8.11 -16.01 8.79
CA THR A 4 8.88 -14.78 8.68
C THR A 4 9.52 -14.41 10.01
N LYS A 5 10.60 -13.64 9.98
CA LYS A 5 11.10 -12.92 11.14
C LYS A 5 10.03 -11.94 11.63
N GLN A 6 10.06 -11.66 12.92
CA GLN A 6 9.22 -10.63 13.52
C GLN A 6 9.59 -9.27 12.97
N PHE A 7 8.60 -8.47 12.61
CA PHE A 7 8.80 -7.12 12.11
C PHE A 7 7.70 -6.19 12.61
N SER A 8 8.00 -4.90 12.67
CA SER A 8 7.04 -3.84 12.98
C SER A 8 6.90 -2.92 11.78
N LEU A 9 5.67 -2.61 11.39
CA LEU A 9 5.43 -1.59 10.39
C LEU A 9 5.60 -0.20 11.02
N THR A 10 6.34 0.68 10.35
CA THR A 10 6.43 2.09 10.74
C THR A 10 5.44 2.92 9.90
N PRO A 11 4.78 3.94 10.46
CA PRO A 11 3.91 4.85 9.71
C PRO A 11 4.56 5.39 8.43
N ASN A 12 5.85 5.73 8.49
CA ASN A 12 6.62 6.22 7.35
C ASN A 12 6.74 5.19 6.21
N ASN A 13 6.94 3.91 6.56
CA ASN A 13 7.05 2.83 5.57
C ASN A 13 5.69 2.56 4.92
N LEU A 14 4.61 2.60 5.70
CA LEU A 14 3.25 2.48 5.19
C LEU A 14 2.91 3.65 4.27
N LEU A 15 3.19 4.89 4.69
CA LEU A 15 2.96 6.10 3.89
C LEU A 15 3.72 6.02 2.57
N LYS A 16 5.01 5.68 2.60
CA LYS A 16 5.83 5.54 1.39
C LYS A 16 5.26 4.47 0.45
N ALA A 17 4.80 3.34 0.98
CA ALA A 17 4.18 2.28 0.19
C ALA A 17 2.88 2.75 -0.47
N LEU A 18 1.96 3.33 0.30
CA LEU A 18 0.67 3.83 -0.19
C LEU A 18 0.84 4.96 -1.21
N LEU A 19 1.76 5.89 -0.95
CA LEU A 19 2.08 6.98 -1.86
C LEU A 19 2.66 6.46 -3.18
N SER A 20 3.57 5.48 -3.12
CA SER A 20 4.15 4.86 -4.32
C SER A 20 3.09 4.18 -5.18
N ILE A 21 2.11 3.50 -4.55
CA ILE A 21 0.98 2.88 -5.25
C ILE A 21 0.10 3.94 -5.89
N TYR A 22 -0.24 4.99 -5.14
CA TYR A 22 -1.08 6.07 -5.64
C TYR A 22 -0.43 6.75 -6.85
N LEU A 23 0.85 7.11 -6.73
CA LEU A 23 1.60 7.79 -7.78
C LEU A 23 1.70 6.90 -9.02
N LYS A 24 2.09 5.63 -8.87
CA LYS A 24 2.19 4.70 -10.01
C LYS A 24 0.87 4.58 -10.79
N LYS A 25 -0.28 4.63 -10.10
CA LYS A 25 -1.59 4.43 -10.73
C LYS A 25 -2.26 5.71 -11.23
N ARG A 26 -2.08 6.83 -10.52
CA ARG A 26 -2.86 8.06 -10.71
C ARG A 26 -2.00 9.28 -11.01
N TRP A 27 -0.69 9.13 -11.26
CA TRP A 27 0.16 10.26 -11.67
C TRP A 27 -0.39 11.00 -12.89
N TRP A 28 -0.99 10.28 -13.85
CA TRP A 28 -1.58 10.89 -15.05
C TRP A 28 -2.75 11.84 -14.72
N LEU A 29 -3.53 11.58 -13.66
CA LEU A 29 -4.59 12.50 -13.22
C LEU A 29 -4.00 13.80 -12.67
N LEU A 30 -2.87 13.71 -11.96
CA LEU A 30 -2.15 14.90 -11.52
C LEU A 30 -1.70 15.70 -12.73
N VAL A 31 -1.00 15.06 -13.68
CA VAL A 31 -0.53 15.72 -14.92
C VAL A 31 -1.69 16.34 -15.70
N LEU A 32 -2.82 15.64 -15.83
CA LEU A 32 -4.01 16.15 -16.50
C LEU A 32 -4.49 17.47 -15.84
N VAL A 33 -4.62 17.48 -14.51
CA VAL A 33 -5.06 18.68 -13.76
C VAL A 33 -4.09 19.85 -13.97
N TRP A 34 -2.78 19.59 -14.01
CA TRP A 34 -1.77 20.62 -14.30
C TRP A 34 -1.85 21.14 -15.74
N ILE A 35 -2.10 20.27 -16.72
CA ILE A 35 -2.28 20.67 -18.13
C ILE A 35 -3.52 21.56 -18.28
N TRP A 36 -4.64 21.18 -17.66
CA TRP A 36 -5.86 22.00 -17.68
C TRP A 36 -5.65 23.35 -17.02
N ALA A 37 -4.94 23.39 -15.88
CA ALA A 37 -4.60 24.65 -15.24
C ALA A 37 -3.72 25.54 -16.14
N ALA A 38 -2.76 24.97 -16.87
CA ALA A 38 -1.89 25.71 -17.79
C ALA A 38 -2.68 26.31 -18.96
N ILE A 39 -3.62 25.57 -19.56
CA ILE A 39 -4.46 26.05 -20.67
C ILE A 39 -5.32 27.23 -20.22
N VAL A 40 -5.99 27.11 -19.07
CA VAL A 40 -6.93 28.12 -18.55
C VAL A 40 -6.19 29.33 -17.94
N SER A 41 -4.90 29.21 -17.62
CA SER A 41 -4.08 30.35 -17.20
C SER A 41 -3.75 31.35 -18.32
N SER A 42 -4.22 31.11 -19.55
CA SER A 42 -4.06 32.03 -20.67
C SER A 42 -4.83 33.35 -20.41
N PRO A 43 -4.25 34.52 -20.71
CA PRO A 43 -4.78 35.83 -20.32
C PRO A 43 -6.18 36.15 -20.87
N ASP A 44 -6.63 35.46 -21.92
CA ASP A 44 -7.97 35.63 -22.51
C ASP A 44 -9.09 34.93 -21.71
N VAL A 45 -8.78 34.07 -20.74
CA VAL A 45 -9.77 33.27 -20.01
C VAL A 45 -10.04 33.86 -18.62
N GLN A 46 -11.14 34.61 -18.48
CA GLN A 46 -11.64 35.06 -17.17
C GLN A 46 -12.13 33.84 -16.37
N GLY A 47 -11.28 33.31 -15.47
CA GLY A 47 -11.58 32.13 -14.65
C GLY A 47 -10.39 31.24 -14.28
N GLY A 48 -9.15 31.58 -14.67
CA GLY A 48 -7.96 30.75 -14.41
C GLY A 48 -7.55 30.63 -12.94
N THR A 49 -7.75 31.67 -12.12
CA THR A 49 -7.31 31.70 -10.71
C THR A 49 -7.85 30.54 -9.84
N PRO A 50 -9.16 30.24 -9.81
CA PRO A 50 -9.69 29.13 -9.01
C PRO A 50 -9.20 27.74 -9.49
N LEU A 51 -8.97 27.57 -10.79
CA LEU A 51 -8.48 26.31 -11.36
C LEU A 51 -7.02 26.03 -10.97
N ILE A 52 -6.19 27.06 -10.93
CA ILE A 52 -4.81 26.97 -10.43
C ILE A 52 -4.81 26.59 -8.95
N VAL A 53 -5.69 27.19 -8.14
CA VAL A 53 -5.82 26.83 -6.72
C VAL A 53 -6.19 25.36 -6.57
N ILE A 54 -7.19 24.87 -7.32
CA ILE A 54 -7.58 23.45 -7.29
C ILE A 54 -6.41 22.55 -7.72
N ALA A 55 -5.66 22.93 -8.75
CA ALA A 55 -4.54 22.16 -9.26
C ALA A 55 -3.41 21.98 -8.24
N VAL A 56 -3.17 22.99 -7.39
CA VAL A 56 -2.21 22.92 -6.30
C VAL A 56 -2.81 22.21 -5.08
N LEU A 57 -4.07 22.49 -4.74
CA LEU A 57 -4.70 21.95 -3.53
C LEU A 57 -4.96 20.44 -3.64
N TYR A 58 -5.29 19.95 -4.83
CA TYR A 58 -5.61 18.54 -5.08
C TYR A 58 -4.48 17.56 -4.68
N PRO A 59 -3.22 17.70 -5.15
CA PRO A 59 -2.13 16.84 -4.71
C PRO A 59 -1.87 16.96 -3.21
N VAL A 60 -1.97 18.16 -2.64
CA VAL A 60 -1.80 18.38 -1.20
C VAL A 60 -2.85 17.61 -0.39
N LEU A 61 -4.12 17.68 -0.79
CA LEU A 61 -5.21 16.94 -0.14
C LEU A 61 -5.02 15.42 -0.23
N ILE A 62 -4.50 14.90 -1.36
CA ILE A 62 -4.20 13.48 -1.51
C ILE A 62 -3.11 13.05 -0.53
N VAL A 63 -2.00 13.78 -0.49
CA VAL A 63 -0.89 13.50 0.43
C VAL A 63 -1.38 13.56 1.87
N TYR A 64 -2.14 14.59 2.22
CA TYR A 64 -2.73 14.74 3.56
C TYR A 64 -3.66 13.57 3.91
N ARG A 65 -4.51 13.12 2.98
CA ARG A 65 -5.40 11.98 3.21
C ARG A 65 -4.62 10.69 3.47
N ILE A 66 -3.56 10.42 2.70
CA ILE A 66 -2.71 9.24 2.87
C ILE A 66 -1.94 9.34 4.20
N TRP A 67 -1.41 10.52 4.53
CA TRP A 67 -0.73 10.78 5.78
C TRP A 67 -1.66 10.59 6.98
N ARG A 68 -2.90 11.10 6.91
CA ARG A 68 -3.91 10.92 7.95
C ARG A 68 -4.22 9.44 8.16
N PHE A 69 -4.44 8.68 7.08
CA PHE A 69 -4.66 7.24 7.18
C PHE A 69 -3.47 6.51 7.84
N ALA A 70 -2.24 6.86 7.45
CA ALA A 70 -1.03 6.27 8.03
C ALA A 70 -0.74 6.72 9.48
N ASN A 71 -1.42 7.75 10.01
CA ASN A 71 -1.24 8.20 11.40
C ASN A 71 -2.53 8.05 12.22
N ASP A 72 -3.55 7.41 11.66
CA ASP A 72 -4.81 7.20 12.38
C ASP A 72 -4.62 6.21 13.52
N LYS A 73 -5.25 6.50 14.67
CA LYS A 73 -5.18 5.66 15.86
C LYS A 73 -5.91 4.33 15.65
N GLU A 74 -6.95 4.32 14.82
CA GLU A 74 -7.66 3.09 14.44
C GLU A 74 -6.74 2.11 13.69
N ASN A 75 -5.73 2.62 13.00
CA ASN A 75 -4.74 1.83 12.28
C ASN A 75 -3.52 1.44 13.13
N ALA A 76 -3.52 1.76 14.44
CA ALA A 76 -2.42 1.41 15.34
C ALA A 76 -2.12 -0.09 15.33
N ILE A 77 -3.16 -0.92 15.14
CA ILE A 77 -3.01 -2.36 15.03
C ILE A 77 -2.14 -2.77 13.86
N LEU A 78 -1.94 -1.96 12.80
CA LEU A 78 -1.03 -2.26 11.69
C LEU A 78 0.45 -2.10 12.07
N TYR A 79 0.75 -1.29 13.09
CA TYR A 79 2.12 -1.01 13.55
C TYR A 79 2.59 -1.97 14.63
N ALA A 80 1.69 -2.77 15.20
CA ALA A 80 2.04 -3.82 16.15
C ALA A 80 3.02 -4.82 15.51
N ALA A 81 4.06 -5.16 16.28
CA ALA A 81 5.04 -6.16 15.88
C ALA A 81 4.34 -7.50 15.66
N ARG A 82 4.65 -8.13 14.53
CA ARG A 82 4.07 -9.42 14.13
C ARG A 82 5.05 -10.27 13.36
N TYR A 83 4.79 -11.55 13.32
CA TYR A 83 5.37 -12.46 12.34
C TYR A 83 4.25 -13.19 11.62
N TYR A 84 4.55 -13.70 10.44
CA TYR A 84 3.62 -14.46 9.62
C TYR A 84 4.09 -15.89 9.46
N GLU A 85 3.16 -16.82 9.62
CA GLU A 85 3.29 -18.18 9.14
C GLU A 85 2.46 -18.34 7.89
N MET A 86 3.09 -18.88 6.84
CA MET A 86 2.51 -18.95 5.51
C MET A 86 2.51 -20.40 5.04
N THR A 87 1.34 -20.86 4.63
CA THR A 87 1.15 -22.14 3.94
C THR A 87 0.57 -21.88 2.55
N GLU A 88 0.39 -22.92 1.74
CA GLU A 88 -0.18 -22.75 0.39
C GLU A 88 -1.67 -22.36 0.44
N SER A 89 -2.36 -22.56 1.56
CA SER A 89 -3.78 -22.27 1.74
C SER A 89 -4.08 -21.02 2.57
N GLU A 90 -3.17 -20.60 3.45
CA GLU A 90 -3.40 -19.48 4.37
C GLU A 90 -2.14 -18.75 4.82
N ILE A 91 -2.37 -17.53 5.30
CA ILE A 91 -1.38 -16.67 5.95
C ILE A 91 -1.92 -16.34 7.34
N THR A 92 -1.21 -16.78 8.38
CA THR A 92 -1.55 -16.52 9.77
C THR A 92 -0.57 -15.52 10.35
N GLY A 93 -1.06 -14.38 10.82
CA GLY A 93 -0.27 -13.35 11.49
C GLY A 93 -0.42 -13.43 13.00
N TYR A 94 0.70 -13.49 13.69
CA TYR A 94 0.77 -13.53 15.15
C TYR A 94 1.23 -12.17 15.65
N ILE A 95 0.40 -11.51 16.45
CA ILE A 95 0.68 -10.21 17.06
C ILE A 95 1.20 -10.44 18.47
N ASN A 96 2.14 -9.61 18.95
CA ASN A 96 2.74 -9.75 20.30
C ASN A 96 1.74 -9.79 21.47
N ASP A 97 0.51 -9.33 21.28
CA ASP A 97 -0.60 -9.39 22.24
C ASP A 97 -1.27 -10.79 22.30
N GLY A 98 -0.66 -11.81 21.68
CA GLY A 98 -1.27 -13.15 21.56
C GLY A 98 -2.46 -13.22 20.60
N SER A 99 -2.82 -12.09 19.97
CA SER A 99 -3.85 -12.03 18.94
C SER A 99 -3.37 -12.66 17.63
N GLU A 100 -4.20 -13.51 17.04
CA GLU A 100 -3.93 -14.16 15.76
C GLU A 100 -4.89 -13.66 14.68
N SER A 101 -4.34 -13.43 13.48
CA SER A 101 -5.10 -13.02 12.30
C SER A 101 -4.86 -14.03 11.18
N ARG A 102 -5.84 -14.88 10.93
CA ARG A 102 -5.79 -15.89 9.87
C ARG A 102 -6.48 -15.37 8.61
N THR A 103 -5.74 -15.33 7.51
CA THR A 103 -6.27 -14.97 6.19
C THR A 103 -6.15 -16.15 5.25
N ILE A 104 -7.28 -16.59 4.71
CA ILE A 104 -7.31 -17.69 3.74
C ILE A 104 -6.92 -17.14 2.36
N LEU A 105 -5.96 -17.77 1.67
CA LEU A 105 -5.38 -17.24 0.44
C LEU A 105 -6.39 -17.01 -0.68
N HIS A 106 -7.45 -17.84 -0.77
CA HIS A 106 -8.50 -17.66 -1.78
C HIS A 106 -9.32 -16.36 -1.59
N THR A 107 -9.28 -15.74 -0.41
CA THR A 107 -9.92 -14.45 -0.14
C THR A 107 -9.08 -13.27 -0.59
N VAL A 108 -7.80 -13.50 -0.92
CA VAL A 108 -6.92 -12.47 -1.45
C VAL A 108 -7.25 -12.22 -2.91
N ILE A 109 -7.72 -11.01 -3.19
CA ILE A 109 -8.22 -10.61 -4.52
C ILE A 109 -7.05 -10.34 -5.48
N LYS A 110 -5.97 -9.75 -4.95
CA LYS A 110 -4.83 -9.28 -5.74
C LYS A 110 -3.64 -8.99 -4.85
N TYR A 111 -2.47 -8.87 -5.47
CA TYR A 111 -1.28 -8.35 -4.80
C TYR A 111 -0.63 -7.21 -5.57
N ILE A 112 0.06 -6.34 -4.85
CA ILE A 112 0.96 -5.34 -5.38
C ILE A 112 2.36 -5.64 -4.88
N GLU A 113 3.30 -5.69 -5.81
CA GLU A 113 4.71 -5.77 -5.51
C GLU A 113 5.35 -4.38 -5.57
N LEU A 114 5.98 -3.97 -4.47
CA LEU A 114 6.80 -2.77 -4.36
C LEU A 114 8.26 -3.16 -4.16
N LYS A 115 9.18 -2.20 -4.30
CA LYS A 115 10.63 -2.45 -4.15
C LYS A 115 10.98 -3.11 -2.80
N HIS A 116 10.31 -2.71 -1.72
CA HIS A 116 10.65 -3.11 -0.36
C HIS A 116 9.59 -3.99 0.33
N CYS A 117 8.43 -4.21 -0.30
CA CYS A 117 7.34 -4.97 0.32
C CYS A 117 6.36 -5.57 -0.70
N TYR A 118 5.59 -6.54 -0.25
CA TYR A 118 4.39 -7.03 -0.90
C TYR A 118 3.16 -6.53 -0.13
N MET A 119 2.13 -6.12 -0.87
CA MET A 119 0.83 -5.78 -0.30
C MET A 119 -0.22 -6.70 -0.90
N LEU A 120 -0.81 -7.57 -0.07
CA LEU A 120 -1.82 -8.54 -0.49
C LEU A 120 -3.18 -8.01 -0.07
N TYR A 121 -4.08 -7.77 -1.02
CA TYR A 121 -5.37 -7.17 -0.76
C TYR A 121 -6.44 -8.24 -0.59
N VAL A 122 -7.01 -8.31 0.60
CA VAL A 122 -8.20 -9.13 0.90
C VAL A 122 -9.46 -8.37 0.49
N SER A 123 -9.44 -7.04 0.61
CA SER A 123 -10.51 -6.17 0.14
C SER A 123 -9.95 -4.86 -0.43
N LYS A 124 -10.83 -3.89 -0.75
CA LYS A 124 -10.37 -2.55 -1.20
C LYS A 124 -9.68 -1.76 -0.08
N THR A 125 -10.01 -2.04 1.18
CA THR A 125 -9.54 -1.31 2.36
C THR A 125 -8.64 -2.15 3.25
N GLN A 126 -8.73 -3.48 3.17
CA GLN A 126 -7.96 -4.41 3.98
C GLN A 126 -6.85 -5.06 3.15
N PHE A 127 -5.63 -4.99 3.67
CA PHE A 127 -4.45 -5.57 3.05
C PHE A 127 -3.50 -6.13 4.11
N ILE A 128 -2.69 -7.10 3.70
CA ILE A 128 -1.56 -7.65 4.44
C ILE A 128 -0.30 -7.00 3.90
N TYR A 129 0.49 -6.40 4.78
CA TYR A 129 1.80 -5.84 4.45
C TYR A 129 2.90 -6.82 4.83
N ILE A 130 3.73 -7.21 3.86
CA ILE A 130 4.86 -8.13 4.07
C ILE A 130 6.14 -7.45 3.56
N PRO A 131 7.05 -7.00 4.44
CA PRO A 131 8.34 -6.47 4.01
C PRO A 131 9.19 -7.57 3.35
N LYS A 132 9.95 -7.25 2.30
CA LYS A 132 10.81 -8.25 1.65
C LYS A 132 11.95 -8.74 2.55
N ASP A 133 12.32 -7.94 3.55
CA ASP A 133 13.42 -8.23 4.47
C ASP A 133 13.00 -9.12 5.65
N CYS A 134 11.71 -9.43 5.80
CA CYS A 134 11.24 -10.31 6.88
C CYS A 134 11.48 -11.80 6.58
N PHE A 135 11.80 -12.18 5.34
CA PHE A 135 12.11 -13.57 5.00
C PHE A 135 13.46 -13.96 5.59
N GLY A 136 13.52 -15.15 6.23
CA GLY A 136 14.72 -15.64 6.89
C GLY A 136 15.84 -15.93 5.89
N THR A 137 15.48 -16.53 4.77
CA THR A 137 16.38 -16.90 3.68
C THR A 137 15.85 -16.45 2.32
N LEU A 138 16.72 -16.43 1.30
CA LEU A 138 16.32 -16.20 -0.09
C LEU A 138 15.34 -17.29 -0.57
N GLN A 139 15.52 -18.53 -0.10
CA GLN A 139 14.68 -19.67 -0.47
C GLN A 139 13.25 -19.51 0.04
N ASP A 140 13.07 -19.00 1.25
CA ASP A 140 11.74 -18.69 1.83
C ASP A 140 11.01 -17.63 1.00
N LYS A 141 11.73 -16.59 0.58
CA LYS A 141 11.19 -15.54 -0.27
C LYS A 141 10.79 -16.10 -1.64
N LEU A 142 11.64 -16.90 -2.27
CA LEU A 142 11.35 -17.52 -3.57
C LEU A 142 10.18 -18.50 -3.47
N TRP A 143 10.08 -19.24 -2.37
CA TRP A 143 8.93 -20.11 -2.12
C TRP A 143 7.63 -19.28 -2.03
N PHE A 144 7.65 -18.17 -1.29
CA PHE A 144 6.51 -17.25 -1.19
C PHE A 144 6.10 -16.69 -2.56
N GLU A 145 7.07 -16.21 -3.35
CA GLU A 145 6.80 -15.67 -4.69
C GLU A 145 6.21 -16.74 -5.63
N ASN A 146 6.78 -17.95 -5.63
CA ASN A 146 6.39 -19.00 -6.58
C ASN A 146 5.13 -19.78 -6.18
N LYS A 147 4.80 -19.86 -4.89
CA LYS A 147 3.63 -20.62 -4.40
C LYS A 147 2.46 -19.72 -4.08
N ILE A 148 2.70 -18.61 -3.40
CA ILE A 148 1.66 -17.70 -2.96
C ILE A 148 1.41 -16.63 -4.01
N LEU A 149 2.42 -15.85 -4.43
CA LEU A 149 2.15 -14.77 -5.37
C LEU A 149 1.77 -15.26 -6.77
N ALA A 150 2.29 -16.41 -7.21
CA ALA A 150 1.95 -16.99 -8.51
C ALA A 150 0.48 -17.45 -8.60
N SER A 151 -0.15 -17.80 -7.49
CA SER A 151 -1.58 -18.16 -7.45
C SER A 151 -2.50 -16.94 -7.38
N LEU A 152 -1.94 -15.74 -7.19
CA LEU A 152 -2.68 -14.49 -7.04
C LEU A 152 -2.58 -13.62 -8.29
N LYS A 153 -3.61 -12.80 -8.51
CA LYS A 153 -3.61 -11.81 -9.60
C LYS A 153 -2.70 -10.63 -9.25
N LYS A 154 -1.67 -10.39 -10.08
CA LYS A 154 -0.85 -9.17 -9.99
C LYS A 154 -1.66 -7.95 -10.44
N TRP A 155 -1.49 -6.83 -9.74
CA TRP A 155 -2.18 -5.56 -10.04
C TRP A 155 -1.32 -4.56 -10.81
#